data_AF-A0A395L1A5-F1
#
_entry.id   AF-A0A395L1A5-F1
#
_cell.length_a   1.000
_cell.length_b   1.000
_cell.length_c   1.000
_cell.angle_alpha   90.00
_cell.angle_beta   90.00
_cell.angle_gamma   90.00
#
_symmetry.space_group_name_H-M   'P 1'
#
loop_
_entity.id
_entity.type
_entity.pdbx_description
1 polymer ?
#
loop_
_entity_poly.entity_id
_entity_poly.type
_entity_poly.pdbx_seq_one_letter_code
_entity_poly.pdbx_strand_id
1 'polypeptide(L)' 'MARYYALSIERNLFGEICLIRAWGRVGTHGKELNHHFPSEAEAAALLRAIARQKNAKGYVAKATVQNR' A
#
# COMPACT_ATOMS: atom_id res chain seq x y z
N MET A 1 -19.38 -2.63 9.47
CA MET A 1 -18.01 -2.35 9.98
C MET A 1 -17.08 -2.13 8.81
N ALA A 2 -16.70 -0.88 8.53
CA ALA A 2 -15.87 -0.55 7.37
C ALA A 2 -14.39 -0.89 7.63
N ARG A 3 -13.73 -1.51 6.64
CA ARG A 3 -12.30 -1.82 6.66
C ARG A 3 -11.61 -1.11 5.50
N TYR A 4 -10.35 -0.77 5.67
CA TYR A 4 -9.52 -0.23 4.59
C TYR A 4 -8.31 -1.13 4.33
N TYR A 5 -7.81 -1.03 3.11
CA TYR A 5 -6.53 -1.58 2.70
C TYR A 5 -5.87 -0.55 1.80
N ALA A 6 -4.73 -0.02 2.22
CA ALA A 6 -3.97 1.00 1.51
C ALA A 6 -2.60 0.46 1.11
N LEU A 7 -2.15 0.91 -0.06
CA LEU A 7 -0.85 0.59 -0.64
C LEU A 7 -0.23 1.92 -1.07
N SER A 8 0.98 2.23 -0.59
CA SER A 8 1.75 3.38 -1.07
C SER A 8 3.18 2.95 -1.38
N ILE A 9 3.74 3.49 -2.46
CA ILE A 9 5.17 3.38 -2.75
C ILE A 9 5.80 4.70 -2.33
N GLU A 10 6.79 4.62 -1.46
CA GLU A 10 7.52 5.77 -0.94
C GLU A 10 9.01 5.54 -1.09
N ARG A 11 9.79 6.62 -1.17
CA ARG A 11 11.25 6.57 -1.03
C ARG A 11 11.59 6.90 0.42
N ASN A 12 12.39 6.06 1.06
CA ASN A 12 12.86 6.38 2.40
C ASN A 12 13.98 7.42 2.36
N LEU A 13 14.43 7.88 3.52
CA LEU A 13 15.49 8.91 3.66
C LEU A 13 16.84 8.46 3.06
N PHE A 14 17.04 7.17 2.85
CA PHE A 14 18.25 6.59 2.27
C PHE A 14 18.11 6.34 0.75
N GLY A 15 16.98 6.75 0.16
CA GLY A 15 16.71 6.58 -1.27
C GLY A 15 16.23 5.19 -1.67
N GLU A 16 16.00 4.29 -0.70
CA GLU A 16 15.45 2.96 -0.98
C GLU A 16 13.95 3.06 -1.26
N ILE A 17 13.46 2.19 -2.15
CA ILE A 17 12.04 2.12 -2.48
C ILE A 17 11.35 1.23 -1.45
N CYS A 18 10.28 1.75 -0.85
CA CYS A 18 9.46 1.02 0.11
C CYS A 18 8.02 0.93 -0.37
N LEU A 19 7.46 -0.28 -0.42
CA LEU A 19 6.01 -0.49 -0.51
C LEU A 19 5.46 -0.61 0.90
N ILE A 20 4.63 0.36 1.28
CA ILE A 20 3.91 0.39 2.55
C ILE A 20 2.53 -0.23 2.33
N ARG A 21 2.16 -1.16 3.22
CA ARG A 21 0.86 -1.81 3.24
C ARG A 21 0.18 -1.47 4.56
N ALA A 22 -0.93 -0.74 4.51
CA ALA A 22 -1.70 -0.42 5.70
C ALA A 22 -3.09 -1.06 5.67
N TRP A 23 -3.57 -1.56 6.81
CA TRP A 23 -4.91 -2.12 6.92
C TRP A 23 -5.50 -1.95 8.30
N GLY A 24 -6.82 -1.80 8.36
CA GLY A 24 -7.48 -1.58 9.63
C GLY A 24 -8.98 -1.41 9.49
N ARG A 25 -9.61 -1.03 10.59
CA ARG A 25 -10.98 -0.54 10.62
C ARG A 25 -10.94 0.96 10.35
N VAL A 26 -11.86 1.47 9.55
CA VAL A 26 -11.95 2.92 9.28
C VAL A 26 -12.16 3.66 10.62
N GLY A 27 -11.42 4.77 10.82
CA GLY A 27 -11.42 5.53 12.06
C GLY A 27 -10.48 5.00 13.15
N THR A 28 -9.60 4.06 12.83
CA THR A 28 -8.57 3.54 13.75
C THR A 28 -7.18 3.63 13.11
N HIS A 29 -6.12 3.54 13.91
CA HIS A 29 -4.73 3.55 13.40
C HIS A 29 -4.39 2.34 12.53
N GLY A 30 -5.06 1.20 12.73
CA GLY A 30 -4.80 -0.02 11.97
C GLY A 30 -3.41 -0.61 12.22
N LYS A 31 -2.87 -1.28 11.21
CA LYS A 31 -1.53 -1.88 11.17
C LYS A 31 -0.86 -1.54 9.85
N GLU A 32 0.46 -1.55 9.86
CA GLU A 32 1.31 -1.28 8.71
C GLU A 32 2.37 -2.39 8.53
N LEU A 33 2.79 -2.64 7.29
CA LEU A 33 3.92 -3.50 6.94
C LEU A 33 4.68 -2.88 5.77
N ASN A 34 6.01 -2.85 5.90
CA ASN A 34 6.91 -2.23 4.93
C ASN A 34 7.71 -3.30 4.20
N HIS A 35 7.77 -3.18 2.88
CA HIS A 35 8.58 -4.02 2.00
C HIS A 35 9.61 -3.15 1.30
N HIS A 36 10.88 -3.48 1.48
CA HIS A 36 12.00 -2.76 0.86
C HIS A 36 12.35 -3.39 -0.49
N PHE A 37 12.63 -2.55 -1.47
CA PHE A 37 12.98 -2.94 -2.83
C PHE A 37 14.18 -2.13 -3.35
N PRO A 38 15.04 -2.77 -4.16
CA PRO A 38 16.11 -2.07 -4.84
C PRO A 38 15.61 -1.21 -6.01
N SER A 39 14.40 -1.49 -6.53
CA SER A 39 13.83 -0.78 -7.68
C SER A 39 12.34 -0.48 -7.55
N GLU A 40 11.91 0.62 -8.17
CA GLU A 40 10.51 1.04 -8.21
C GLU A 40 9.65 0.07 -9.03
N ALA A 41 10.24 -0.54 -10.05
CA ALA A 41 9.58 -1.53 -10.90
C ALA A 41 9.15 -2.78 -10.11
N GLU A 42 10.00 -3.28 -9.20
CA GLU A 42 9.69 -4.42 -8.33
C GLU A 42 8.59 -4.08 -7.31
N ALA A 43 8.70 -2.90 -6.67
CA ALA A 43 7.67 -2.41 -5.76
C ALA A 43 6.32 -2.28 -6.47
N ALA A 44 6.30 -1.72 -7.68
CA ALA A 44 5.10 -1.58 -8.49
C ALA A 44 4.52 -2.94 -8.93
N ALA A 45 5.38 -3.93 -9.22
CA ALA A 45 4.94 -5.28 -9.55
C ALA A 45 4.21 -5.94 -8.37
N LEU A 46 4.78 -5.88 -7.16
CA LEU A 46 4.12 -6.41 -5.97
C LEU A 46 2.85 -5.64 -5.62
N LEU A 47 2.86 -4.31 -5.74
CA LEU A 47 1.67 -3.47 -5.54
C LEU A 47 0.53 -3.94 -6.44
N ARG A 48 0.78 -4.11 -7.75
CA ARG A 48 -0.22 -4.59 -8.71
C ARG A 48 -0.73 -5.98 -8.35
N ALA A 49 0.14 -6.90 -7.94
CA ALA A 49 -0.24 -8.25 -7.52
C ALA A 49 -1.18 -8.22 -6.31
N ILE A 50 -0.84 -7.43 -5.28
CA ILE A 50 -1.68 -7.28 -4.09
C ILE A 50 -2.99 -6.58 -4.43
N ALA A 51 -2.96 -5.51 -5.23
CA ALA A 51 -4.15 -4.79 -5.65
C ALA A 51 -5.13 -5.72 -6.36
N ARG A 52 -4.67 -6.55 -7.30
CA ARG A 52 -5.49 -7.56 -7.97
C ARG A 52 -6.11 -8.55 -6.98
N GLN A 53 -5.30 -9.05 -6.03
CA GLN A 53 -5.80 -9.98 -5.00
C GLN A 53 -6.87 -9.33 -4.10
N LYS A 54 -6.72 -8.03 -3.79
CA LYS A 54 -7.67 -7.30 -2.94
C LYS A 54 -8.94 -6.92 -3.69
N ASN A 55 -8.82 -6.58 -4.97
CA ASN A 55 -9.97 -6.40 -5.86
C ASN A 55 -10.83 -7.68 -5.91
N ALA A 56 -10.21 -8.85 -6.04
CA ALA A 56 -10.93 -10.13 -5.98
C ALA A 56 -11.62 -10.40 -4.62
N LYS A 57 -11.22 -9.69 -3.56
CA LYS A 57 -11.83 -9.75 -2.21
C LYS A 57 -12.86 -8.64 -1.97
N GLY A 58 -13.27 -7.93 -3.02
CA GLY A 58 -14.28 -6.87 -2.94
C GLY A 58 -13.77 -5.51 -2.46
N TYR A 59 -12.45 -5.32 -2.33
CA TYR A 59 -11.90 -3.98 -2.15
C TYR A 59 -11.97 -3.24 -3.49
N VAL A 60 -12.27 -1.95 -3.46
CA VAL A 60 -12.28 -1.09 -4.65
C VAL A 60 -11.12 -0.12 -4.56
N ALA A 61 -10.31 -0.07 -5.62
CA ALA A 61 -9.19 0.86 -5.68
C ALA A 61 -9.69 2.30 -5.69
N LYS A 62 -9.20 3.11 -4.72
CA LYS A 62 -9.42 4.54 -4.67
C LYS A 62 -8.05 5.22 -4.64
N ALA A 63 -7.68 5.88 -5.74
CA ALA A 63 -6.50 6.73 -5.75
C ALA A 63 -6.74 7.87 -4.76
N THR A 64 -5.86 8.00 -3.77
CA THR A 64 -5.88 9.11 -2.82
C THR A 64 -4.56 9.83 -2.99
N VAL A 65 -4.62 11.13 -3.28
CA VAL A 65 -3.42 11.98 -3.26
C VAL A 65 -3.05 12.16 -1.79
N GLN A 66 -1.98 11.52 -1.35
CA GLN A 66 -1.38 11.84 -0.05
C GLN A 66 -0.71 13.20 -0.20
N ASN A 67 -1.38 14.25 0.30
CA ASN A 67 -0.81 15.58 0.44
C ASN A 67 0.20 15.51 1.60
N ARG A 68 1.45 15.22 1.28
CA ARG A 68 2.56 15.19 2.24
C ARG A 68 3.57 16.25 1.84
#